data_AF-A0A8R7UTJ7-F1
#
_entry.id   AF-A0A8R7UTJ7-F1
#
_cell.length_a   1.000
_cell.length_b   1.000
_cell.length_c   1.000
_cell.angle_alpha   90.00
_cell.angle_beta   90.00
_cell.angle_gamma   90.00
#
_symmetry.space_group_name_H-M   'P 1'
#
loop_
_entity.id
_entity.type
_entity.pdbx_description
1 polymer ?
#
loop_
_entity_poly.entity_id
_entity_poly.type
_entity_poly.pdbx_seq_one_letter_code
_entity_poly.pdbx_strand_id
1 'polypeptide(L)'
;MPLPDSILGCASLTRLYIGVWRWRFPDTTALRPAFPNLEELGLFHSIIEDREVDALLAHCPKLKILSFAIAYISSSILRIKSSSLRAVMEWGCSFDEIIVEDAPCLERLLLQSIFDRRPVKIAHAPRLEVLGYLDLQLHALEIGGVVIRAGMNVRASAMLPSLKILAVKVRLSHNMEVKMLHTLLRCFPRLETLHIMSIQSTSPDGVHSAEFWESQSSCDCLESHLKTLVLHGFQGLNCELLFLGYILKNGKVLKTLGMVCRDSDDVVSEAGRMSCSVGEGDAPSGGSSGSDDVVVEGGPVSGSAGEGNVSSGGSTGSHDVVMEGGPVSGSVSEGDAPSGGGTGSDVIYVCPASPSWSFQNAIDLSVEDPFCVLRRARAWRASRAEA
;
A
#
# COMPACT_ATOMS: atom_id res chain seq x y z
N MET A 1 -2.35 -22.79 19.64
CA MET A 1 -3.08 -24.08 19.59
C MET A 1 -2.99 -24.62 18.17
N PRO A 2 -3.26 -25.91 17.89
CA PRO A 2 -3.49 -26.42 16.54
C PRO A 2 -4.95 -26.21 16.10
N LEU A 3 -5.21 -26.19 14.79
CA LEU A 3 -6.54 -25.84 14.26
C LEU A 3 -7.38 -27.10 14.34
N PRO A 4 -8.59 -27.08 14.95
CA PRO A 4 -9.37 -28.30 15.07
C PRO A 4 -9.65 -28.91 13.70
N ASP A 5 -9.31 -30.18 13.49
CA ASP A 5 -9.49 -30.86 12.19
C ASP A 5 -10.94 -30.79 11.68
N SER A 6 -11.92 -30.67 12.59
CA SER A 6 -13.33 -30.49 12.27
C SER A 6 -13.61 -29.22 11.45
N ILE A 7 -12.84 -28.15 11.63
CA ILE A 7 -13.02 -26.91 10.87
C ILE A 7 -12.55 -27.08 9.42
N LEU A 8 -11.50 -27.89 9.20
CA LEU A 8 -10.98 -28.21 7.87
C LEU A 8 -12.03 -28.96 7.04
N GLY A 9 -12.86 -29.78 7.68
CA GLY A 9 -13.96 -30.49 7.01
C GLY A 9 -15.25 -29.67 6.86
N CYS A 10 -15.29 -28.43 7.34
CA CYS A 10 -16.51 -27.65 7.42
C CYS A 10 -16.97 -27.16 6.04
N ALA A 11 -18.00 -27.80 5.47
CA ALA A 11 -18.53 -27.46 4.16
C ALA A 11 -19.35 -26.16 4.13
N SER A 12 -19.83 -25.66 5.27
CA SER A 12 -20.55 -24.37 5.33
C SER A 12 -19.61 -23.16 5.39
N LEU A 13 -18.30 -23.37 5.59
CA LEU A 13 -17.35 -22.29 5.75
C LEU A 13 -16.94 -21.73 4.37
N THR A 14 -17.36 -20.48 4.11
CA THR A 14 -17.03 -19.77 2.86
C THR A 14 -16.01 -18.66 3.07
N ARG A 15 -15.88 -18.14 4.29
CA ARG A 15 -14.89 -17.13 4.67
C ARG A 15 -14.26 -17.50 6.00
N LEU A 16 -12.95 -17.33 6.09
CA LEU A 16 -12.18 -17.63 7.28
C LEU A 16 -11.08 -16.57 7.46
N TYR A 17 -11.02 -15.98 8.66
CA TYR A 17 -9.94 -15.08 9.04
C TYR A 17 -9.30 -15.62 10.31
N ILE A 18 -8.00 -15.86 10.27
CA ILE A 18 -7.25 -16.45 11.38
C ILE A 18 -6.11 -15.51 11.75
N GLY A 19 -6.00 -15.22 13.05
CA GLY A 19 -4.98 -14.35 13.62
C GLY A 19 -4.08 -15.08 14.62
N VAL A 20 -2.82 -14.63 14.76
CA VAL A 20 -1.89 -15.05 15.84
C VAL A 20 -1.73 -16.57 15.89
N TRP A 21 -1.41 -17.16 14.73
CA TRP A 21 -1.45 -18.60 14.54
C TRP A 21 -0.27 -19.16 13.79
N ARG A 22 0.12 -20.39 14.11
CA ARG A 22 1.05 -21.17 13.27
C ARG A 22 0.24 -22.08 12.39
N TRP A 23 0.19 -21.78 11.09
CA TRP A 23 -0.49 -22.64 10.14
C TRP A 23 0.21 -23.99 10.07
N ARG A 24 -0.58 -25.08 9.98
CA ARG A 24 -0.07 -26.42 9.75
C ARG A 24 -1.19 -27.29 9.21
N PHE A 25 -1.03 -27.84 8.01
CA PHE A 25 -1.92 -28.88 7.52
C PHE A 25 -1.62 -30.20 8.27
N PRO A 26 -2.65 -30.92 8.76
CA PRO A 26 -2.46 -32.28 9.23
C PRO A 26 -1.96 -33.15 8.07
N ASP A 27 -0.97 -34.03 8.31
CA ASP A 27 -0.41 -34.92 7.28
C ASP A 27 -1.48 -35.82 6.62
N THR A 28 -2.65 -35.96 7.25
CA THR A 28 -3.80 -36.74 6.79
C THR A 28 -4.67 -36.03 5.74
N THR A 29 -4.50 -34.72 5.48
CA THR A 29 -5.30 -33.99 4.48
C THR A 29 -4.84 -34.23 3.05
N ALA A 30 -3.68 -34.87 2.83
CA ALA A 30 -3.11 -35.11 1.50
C ALA A 30 -4.04 -35.84 0.51
N LEU A 31 -5.11 -36.51 1.00
CA LEU A 31 -6.10 -37.21 0.17
C LEU A 31 -7.46 -36.49 0.04
N ARG A 32 -7.73 -35.39 0.76
CA ARG A 32 -9.05 -34.74 0.77
C ARG A 32 -8.95 -33.22 0.76
N PRO A 33 -9.81 -32.50 0.02
CA PRO A 33 -9.87 -31.04 0.08
C PRO A 33 -10.10 -30.57 1.52
N ALA A 34 -9.30 -29.61 1.95
CA ALA A 34 -9.52 -28.89 3.19
C ALA A 34 -10.32 -27.62 2.84
N PHE A 35 -11.39 -27.38 3.58
CA PHE A 35 -12.35 -26.32 3.33
C PHE A 35 -12.94 -26.35 1.91
N PRO A 36 -13.82 -27.31 1.60
CA PRO A 36 -14.28 -27.57 0.24
C PRO A 36 -15.04 -26.41 -0.41
N ASN A 37 -15.56 -25.47 0.38
CA ASN A 37 -16.34 -24.32 -0.07
C ASN A 37 -15.74 -22.96 0.33
N LEU A 38 -14.50 -22.93 0.82
CA LEU A 38 -13.87 -21.67 1.22
C LEU A 38 -13.56 -20.82 -0.01
N GLU A 39 -14.10 -19.61 0.00
CA GLU A 39 -13.90 -18.62 -1.05
C GLU A 39 -12.92 -17.52 -0.62
N GLU A 40 -12.80 -17.26 0.68
CA GLU A 40 -11.95 -16.21 1.21
C GLU A 40 -11.19 -16.66 2.46
N LEU A 41 -9.88 -16.44 2.44
CA LEU A 41 -9.00 -16.70 3.56
C LEU A 41 -8.10 -15.50 3.82
N GLY A 42 -8.13 -15.00 5.05
CA GLY A 42 -7.13 -14.04 5.53
C GLY A 42 -6.36 -14.57 6.73
N LEU A 43 -5.05 -14.37 6.70
CA LEU A 43 -4.10 -14.77 7.73
C LEU A 43 -3.43 -13.51 8.30
N PHE A 44 -3.63 -13.29 9.60
CA PHE A 44 -3.12 -12.13 10.33
C PHE A 44 -2.10 -12.57 11.37
N HIS A 45 -0.97 -11.87 11.53
CA HIS A 45 0.03 -12.17 12.57
C HIS A 45 0.39 -13.67 12.66
N SER A 46 0.46 -14.34 11.51
CA SER A 46 0.55 -15.80 11.43
C SER A 46 1.91 -16.23 10.92
N ILE A 47 2.36 -17.42 11.36
CA ILE A 47 3.54 -18.10 10.85
C ILE A 47 3.08 -19.18 9.88
N ILE A 48 3.51 -19.09 8.63
CA ILE A 48 3.22 -20.05 7.57
C ILE A 48 4.49 -20.36 6.81
N GLU A 49 4.75 -21.63 6.52
CA GLU A 49 5.92 -22.07 5.76
C GLU A 49 5.56 -22.25 4.27
N ASP A 50 6.54 -22.17 3.36
CA ASP A 50 6.31 -22.20 1.90
C ASP A 50 5.47 -23.41 1.47
N ARG A 51 5.83 -24.61 1.95
CA ARG A 51 5.11 -25.87 1.66
C ARG A 51 3.65 -25.84 2.10
N GLU A 52 3.33 -25.02 3.10
CA GLU A 52 1.99 -24.91 3.67
C GLU A 52 1.10 -23.99 2.85
N VAL A 53 1.68 -22.96 2.21
CA VAL A 53 0.97 -22.15 1.22
C VAL A 53 0.64 -22.98 -0.02
N ASP A 54 1.59 -23.78 -0.51
CA ASP A 54 1.34 -24.70 -1.63
C ASP A 54 0.24 -25.70 -1.29
N ALA A 55 0.32 -26.31 -0.10
CA ALA A 55 -0.73 -27.19 0.39
C ALA A 55 -2.08 -26.44 0.51
N LEU A 56 -2.09 -25.21 1.00
CA LEU A 56 -3.29 -24.40 1.12
C LEU A 56 -4.00 -24.24 -0.22
N LEU A 57 -3.27 -23.77 -1.22
CA LEU A 57 -3.79 -23.53 -2.56
C LEU A 57 -4.22 -24.83 -3.24
N ALA A 58 -3.54 -25.95 -2.99
CA ALA A 58 -3.90 -27.26 -3.53
C ALA A 58 -5.18 -27.83 -2.90
N HIS A 59 -5.42 -27.61 -1.60
CA HIS A 59 -6.52 -28.22 -0.87
C HIS A 59 -7.80 -27.36 -0.81
N CYS A 60 -7.72 -26.07 -1.17
CA CYS A 60 -8.86 -25.13 -1.16
C CYS A 60 -9.30 -24.76 -2.61
N PRO A 61 -9.99 -25.65 -3.34
CA PRO A 61 -10.22 -25.50 -4.78
C PRO A 61 -11.20 -24.39 -5.19
N LYS A 62 -11.91 -23.79 -4.23
CA LYS A 62 -12.86 -22.69 -4.47
C LYS A 62 -12.35 -21.34 -3.96
N LEU A 63 -11.11 -21.29 -3.48
CA LEU A 63 -10.54 -20.09 -2.90
C LEU A 63 -10.39 -19.01 -3.97
N LYS A 64 -11.07 -17.88 -3.79
CA LYS A 64 -11.06 -16.71 -4.68
C LYS A 64 -10.19 -15.59 -4.12
N ILE A 65 -10.11 -15.46 -2.81
CA ILE A 65 -9.39 -14.39 -2.12
C ILE A 65 -8.44 -15.01 -1.11
N LEU A 66 -7.16 -14.67 -1.21
CA LEU A 66 -6.14 -15.01 -0.21
C LEU A 66 -5.46 -13.73 0.26
N SER A 67 -5.30 -13.60 1.57
CA SER A 67 -4.75 -12.38 2.15
C SER A 67 -3.83 -12.64 3.31
N PHE A 68 -2.70 -11.93 3.34
CA PHE A 68 -1.71 -11.98 4.39
C PHE A 68 -1.55 -10.59 4.99
N ALA A 69 -1.58 -10.51 6.31
CA ALA A 69 -1.42 -9.27 7.06
C ALA A 69 -0.46 -9.50 8.23
N ILE A 70 0.71 -8.86 8.19
CA ILE A 70 1.75 -8.96 9.22
C ILE A 70 2.11 -10.44 9.48
N ALA A 71 2.21 -11.25 8.42
CA ALA A 71 2.60 -12.65 8.54
C ALA A 71 4.12 -12.77 8.69
N TYR A 72 4.58 -13.56 9.68
CA TYR A 72 5.98 -13.78 10.00
C TYR A 72 6.42 -15.12 9.45
N ILE A 73 7.32 -15.13 8.48
CA ILE A 73 7.59 -16.34 7.71
C ILE A 73 9.05 -16.75 7.85
N SER A 74 9.27 -18.05 8.01
CA SER A 74 10.59 -18.65 8.26
C SER A 74 11.32 -19.12 7.01
N SER A 75 10.73 -19.02 5.81
CA SER A 75 11.36 -19.35 4.51
C SER A 75 10.71 -18.59 3.34
N SER A 76 11.48 -18.42 2.27
CA SER A 76 11.62 -17.15 1.56
C SER A 76 10.60 -16.83 0.45
N ILE A 77 9.67 -17.72 0.07
CA ILE A 77 8.95 -17.62 -1.22
C ILE A 77 7.43 -17.78 -1.12
N LEU A 78 6.68 -16.76 -1.56
CA LEU A 78 5.23 -16.85 -1.81
C LEU A 78 4.97 -17.35 -3.24
N ARG A 79 4.64 -18.64 -3.38
CA ARG A 79 4.27 -19.24 -4.66
C ARG A 79 2.75 -19.24 -4.84
N ILE A 80 2.28 -18.54 -5.87
CA ILE A 80 0.86 -18.44 -6.21
C ILE A 80 0.60 -19.32 -7.43
N LYS A 81 0.02 -20.48 -7.17
CA LYS A 81 -0.42 -21.46 -8.17
C LYS A 81 -1.83 -21.93 -7.83
N SER A 82 -2.83 -21.37 -8.52
CA SER A 82 -4.24 -21.68 -8.24
C SER A 82 -5.12 -21.34 -9.44
N SER A 83 -6.03 -22.24 -9.78
CA SER A 83 -6.99 -22.05 -10.87
C SER A 83 -8.24 -21.25 -10.47
N SER A 84 -8.50 -21.07 -9.17
CA SER A 84 -9.69 -20.38 -8.65
C SER A 84 -9.41 -18.97 -8.10
N LEU A 85 -8.16 -18.70 -7.74
CA LEU A 85 -7.78 -17.47 -7.05
C LEU A 85 -7.92 -16.26 -7.96
N ARG A 86 -8.61 -15.22 -7.46
CA ARG A 86 -8.91 -13.96 -8.16
C ARG A 86 -8.18 -12.77 -7.55
N ALA A 87 -7.96 -12.76 -6.23
CA ALA A 87 -7.22 -11.70 -5.57
C ALA A 87 -6.22 -12.27 -4.55
N VAL A 88 -5.00 -11.73 -4.58
CA VAL A 88 -4.01 -11.92 -3.54
C VAL A 88 -3.62 -10.57 -2.97
N MET A 89 -3.65 -10.48 -1.65
CA MET A 89 -3.25 -9.30 -0.91
C MET A 89 -2.15 -9.68 0.08
N GLU A 90 -1.04 -8.97 0.01
CA GLU A 90 0.06 -9.08 0.95
C GLU A 90 0.29 -7.71 1.60
N TRP A 91 0.17 -7.66 2.91
CA TRP A 91 0.36 -6.45 3.70
C TRP A 91 1.30 -6.69 4.86
N GLY A 92 2.43 -6.00 4.87
CA GLY A 92 3.34 -6.03 6.01
C GLY A 92 4.04 -7.37 6.24
N CYS A 93 4.21 -8.18 5.21
CA CYS A 93 4.85 -9.51 5.30
C CYS A 93 6.28 -9.48 4.75
N SER A 94 7.13 -10.35 5.28
CA SER A 94 8.55 -10.46 4.93
C SER A 94 8.83 -11.63 3.97
N PHE A 95 8.12 -11.70 2.84
CA PHE A 95 8.44 -12.65 1.77
C PHE A 95 9.65 -12.15 0.97
N ASP A 96 10.70 -12.95 0.84
CA ASP A 96 11.88 -12.58 0.04
C ASP A 96 11.61 -12.63 -1.46
N GLU A 97 10.63 -13.43 -1.90
CA GLU A 97 10.24 -13.55 -3.30
C GLU A 97 8.75 -13.86 -3.44
N ILE A 98 8.11 -13.28 -4.47
CA ILE A 98 6.73 -13.59 -4.85
C ILE A 98 6.72 -14.12 -6.28
N ILE A 99 6.14 -15.30 -6.49
CA ILE A 99 6.07 -15.95 -7.81
C ILE A 99 4.61 -16.28 -8.14
N VAL A 100 4.08 -15.66 -9.18
CA VAL A 100 2.81 -16.02 -9.80
C VAL A 100 3.09 -16.94 -10.99
N GLU A 101 2.81 -18.22 -10.83
CA GLU A 101 3.19 -19.23 -11.82
C GLU A 101 2.10 -19.58 -12.80
N ASP A 102 1.01 -20.16 -12.31
CA ASP A 102 -0.13 -20.61 -13.10
C ASP A 102 -1.40 -20.21 -12.34
N ALA A 103 -1.79 -18.96 -12.57
CA ALA A 103 -2.92 -18.32 -11.91
C ALA A 103 -3.87 -17.70 -12.96
N PRO A 104 -4.58 -18.54 -13.74
CA PRO A 104 -5.36 -18.10 -14.90
C PRO A 104 -6.54 -17.20 -14.54
N CYS A 105 -7.02 -17.25 -13.31
CA CYS A 105 -8.13 -16.44 -12.81
C CYS A 105 -7.70 -15.22 -11.98
N LEU A 106 -6.39 -15.03 -11.76
CA LEU A 106 -5.91 -13.95 -10.90
C LEU A 106 -6.16 -12.60 -11.57
N GLU A 107 -6.96 -11.76 -10.91
CA GLU A 107 -7.36 -10.43 -11.35
C GLU A 107 -6.60 -9.33 -10.60
N ARG A 108 -6.20 -9.59 -9.34
CA ARG A 108 -5.54 -8.60 -8.48
C ARG A 108 -4.37 -9.20 -7.71
N LEU A 109 -3.24 -8.51 -7.77
CA LEU A 109 -2.08 -8.76 -6.92
C LEU A 109 -1.72 -7.47 -6.20
N LEU A 110 -1.98 -7.44 -4.90
CA LEU A 110 -1.75 -6.27 -4.08
C LEU A 110 -0.62 -6.49 -3.09
N LEU A 111 0.34 -5.57 -3.08
CA LEU A 111 1.62 -5.69 -2.37
C LEU A 111 1.84 -4.45 -1.51
N GLN A 112 2.18 -4.63 -0.24
CA GLN A 112 2.60 -3.53 0.63
C GLN A 112 3.74 -4.02 1.52
N SER A 113 4.97 -3.99 0.97
CA SER A 113 6.19 -4.37 1.68
C SER A 113 6.67 -3.26 2.62
N ILE A 114 7.38 -3.66 3.67
CA ILE A 114 7.89 -2.76 4.71
C ILE A 114 9.40 -2.86 4.95
N PHE A 115 10.10 -3.88 4.44
CA PHE A 115 11.50 -4.11 4.85
C PHE A 115 12.49 -4.43 3.73
N ASP A 116 12.22 -5.40 2.85
CA ASP A 116 13.29 -6.00 2.04
C ASP A 116 13.11 -5.89 0.53
N ARG A 117 14.27 -5.88 -0.17
CA ARG A 117 14.31 -5.98 -1.62
C ARG A 117 13.90 -7.38 -2.05
N ARG A 118 12.83 -7.49 -2.83
CA ARG A 118 12.27 -8.78 -3.25
C ARG A 118 11.91 -8.83 -4.74
N PRO A 119 12.24 -9.91 -5.46
CA PRO A 119 11.67 -10.14 -6.78
C PRO A 119 10.17 -10.44 -6.72
N VAL A 120 9.45 -9.90 -7.70
CA VAL A 120 8.05 -10.23 -8.00
C VAL A 120 8.04 -10.79 -9.41
N LYS A 121 7.77 -12.10 -9.55
CA LYS A 121 7.78 -12.80 -10.82
C LYS A 121 6.37 -13.14 -11.25
N ILE A 122 6.00 -12.73 -12.46
CA ILE A 122 4.70 -13.02 -13.07
C ILE A 122 4.97 -13.86 -14.33
N ALA A 123 4.85 -15.18 -14.19
CA ALA A 123 5.06 -16.11 -15.30
C ALA A 123 3.79 -16.28 -16.14
N HIS A 124 2.66 -16.67 -15.53
CA HIS A 124 1.38 -16.83 -16.22
C HIS A 124 0.17 -16.37 -15.38
N ALA A 125 -0.29 -15.16 -15.66
CA ALA A 125 -1.49 -14.55 -15.06
C ALA A 125 -2.26 -13.71 -16.11
N PRO A 126 -2.90 -14.35 -17.11
CA PRO A 126 -3.48 -13.66 -18.26
C PRO A 126 -4.66 -12.73 -17.93
N ARG A 127 -5.26 -12.87 -16.74
CA ARG A 127 -6.38 -12.05 -16.27
C ARG A 127 -5.98 -10.98 -15.26
N LEU A 128 -4.68 -10.78 -15.01
CA LEU A 128 -4.22 -9.83 -14.00
C LEU A 128 -4.50 -8.40 -14.48
N GLU A 129 -5.44 -7.72 -13.83
CA GLU A 129 -5.89 -6.38 -14.17
C GLU A 129 -5.35 -5.32 -13.21
N VAL A 130 -5.10 -5.67 -11.94
CA VAL A 130 -4.65 -4.75 -10.89
C VAL A 130 -3.35 -5.23 -10.25
N LEU A 131 -2.35 -4.35 -10.20
CA LEU A 131 -1.07 -4.59 -9.53
C LEU A 131 -0.71 -3.37 -8.65
N GLY A 132 -0.47 -3.56 -7.36
CA GLY A 132 0.06 -2.47 -6.53
C GLY A 132 0.01 -2.66 -5.01
N TYR A 133 0.82 -1.98 -4.20
CA TYR A 133 1.87 -1.02 -4.57
C TYR A 133 3.20 -1.72 -4.90
N LEU A 134 3.68 -1.49 -6.12
CA LEU A 134 5.04 -1.86 -6.49
C LEU A 134 6.00 -0.75 -6.02
N ASP A 135 6.78 -1.00 -4.97
CA ASP A 135 7.84 -0.11 -4.51
C ASP A 135 9.09 -0.26 -5.41
N LEU A 136 9.50 0.78 -6.14
CA LEU A 136 10.62 0.71 -7.07
C LEU A 136 11.99 0.67 -6.39
N GLN A 137 12.08 0.99 -5.09
CA GLN A 137 13.29 0.84 -4.31
C GLN A 137 13.50 -0.61 -3.87
N LEU A 138 12.40 -1.32 -3.62
CA LEU A 138 12.41 -2.66 -3.02
C LEU A 138 12.13 -3.77 -4.04
N HIS A 139 11.20 -3.57 -4.97
CA HIS A 139 10.71 -4.64 -5.84
C HIS A 139 11.42 -4.70 -7.18
N ALA A 140 11.85 -5.91 -7.57
CA ALA A 140 12.33 -6.21 -8.91
C ALA A 140 11.27 -7.03 -9.67
N LEU A 141 10.61 -6.42 -10.65
CA LEU A 141 9.56 -7.09 -11.41
C LEU A 141 10.15 -7.96 -12.53
N GLU A 142 9.62 -9.16 -12.71
CA GLU A 142 9.90 -10.06 -13.83
C GLU A 142 8.58 -10.47 -14.47
N ILE A 143 8.47 -10.35 -15.79
CA ILE A 143 7.27 -10.72 -16.56
C ILE A 143 7.69 -11.73 -17.63
N GLY A 144 7.05 -12.89 -17.65
CA GLY A 144 7.29 -13.91 -18.68
C GLY A 144 8.75 -14.38 -18.77
N GLY A 145 9.46 -14.45 -17.64
CA GLY A 145 10.88 -14.80 -17.59
C GLY A 145 11.85 -13.65 -17.92
N VAL A 146 11.35 -12.43 -18.12
CA VAL A 146 12.16 -11.25 -18.44
C VAL A 146 12.19 -10.29 -17.26
N VAL A 147 13.37 -10.11 -16.66
CA VAL A 147 13.58 -9.13 -15.58
C VAL A 147 13.48 -7.72 -16.14
N ILE A 148 12.59 -6.92 -15.57
CA ILE A 148 12.37 -5.53 -15.98
C ILE A 148 13.45 -4.63 -15.40
N ARG A 149 14.08 -3.82 -16.25
CA ARG A 149 15.20 -2.94 -15.88
C ARG A 149 14.99 -1.52 -16.38
N ALA A 150 15.55 -0.57 -15.64
CA ALA A 150 15.52 0.85 -16.00
C ALA A 150 16.10 1.09 -17.42
N GLY A 151 15.33 1.74 -18.29
CA GLY A 151 15.77 2.10 -19.65
C GLY A 151 15.89 0.93 -20.63
N MET A 152 15.36 -0.25 -20.31
CA MET A 152 15.38 -1.38 -21.24
C MET A 152 14.43 -1.15 -22.43
N ASN A 153 14.74 -1.78 -23.56
CA ASN A 153 13.79 -1.90 -24.66
C ASN A 153 12.82 -3.07 -24.37
N VAL A 154 11.54 -2.74 -24.20
CA VAL A 154 10.49 -3.70 -23.82
C VAL A 154 10.10 -4.55 -25.03
N ARG A 155 10.25 -5.87 -24.91
CA ARG A 155 9.81 -6.86 -25.91
C ARG A 155 8.39 -7.32 -25.60
N ALA A 156 7.68 -7.85 -26.60
CA ALA A 156 6.32 -8.37 -26.44
C ALA A 156 6.18 -9.42 -25.31
N SER A 157 7.21 -10.25 -25.08
CA SER A 157 7.22 -11.26 -24.01
C SER A 157 7.31 -10.68 -22.60
N ALA A 158 7.74 -9.43 -22.46
CA ALA A 158 7.83 -8.71 -21.19
C ALA A 158 6.64 -7.77 -20.96
N MET A 159 5.62 -7.84 -21.83
CA MET A 159 4.42 -7.02 -21.74
C MET A 159 3.30 -7.78 -21.04
N LEU A 160 2.50 -7.06 -20.27
CA LEU A 160 1.30 -7.58 -19.61
C LEU A 160 0.10 -6.72 -20.03
N PRO A 161 -0.50 -6.98 -21.21
CA PRO A 161 -1.57 -6.16 -21.77
C PRO A 161 -2.91 -6.29 -21.04
N SER A 162 -3.06 -7.25 -20.13
CA SER A 162 -4.24 -7.39 -19.28
C SER A 162 -4.32 -6.33 -18.17
N LEU A 163 -3.18 -5.73 -17.81
CA LEU A 163 -3.10 -4.80 -16.68
C LEU A 163 -3.76 -3.46 -17.01
N LYS A 164 -4.73 -3.06 -16.18
CA LYS A 164 -5.51 -1.82 -16.30
C LYS A 164 -5.19 -0.81 -15.19
N ILE A 165 -4.85 -1.29 -13.99
CA ILE A 165 -4.55 -0.44 -12.84
C ILE A 165 -3.18 -0.81 -12.28
N LEU A 166 -2.31 0.19 -12.17
CA LEU A 166 -0.99 0.07 -11.59
C LEU A 166 -0.84 1.09 -10.46
N ALA A 167 -0.44 0.63 -9.29
CA ALA A 167 0.00 1.51 -8.21
C ALA A 167 1.50 1.32 -7.93
N VAL A 168 2.24 2.42 -7.94
CA VAL A 168 3.69 2.44 -7.81
C VAL A 168 4.11 3.39 -6.70
N LYS A 169 5.03 2.95 -5.87
CA LYS A 169 5.73 3.77 -4.87
C LYS A 169 7.12 4.10 -5.41
N VAL A 170 7.44 5.40 -5.56
CA VAL A 170 8.58 5.88 -6.34
C VAL A 170 9.16 7.18 -5.80
N ARG A 171 10.49 7.31 -5.84
CA ARG A 171 11.20 8.57 -5.63
C ARG A 171 11.38 9.27 -6.98
N LEU A 172 10.54 10.25 -7.28
CA LEU A 172 10.58 11.00 -8.55
C LEU A 172 11.85 11.86 -8.73
N SER A 173 12.60 12.11 -7.66
CA SER A 173 13.92 12.74 -7.75
C SER A 173 15.03 11.77 -8.16
N HIS A 174 14.80 10.45 -8.11
CA HIS A 174 15.82 9.43 -8.34
C HIS A 174 15.81 8.91 -9.79
N ASN A 175 16.85 9.24 -10.56
CA ASN A 175 16.94 8.95 -11.99
C ASN A 175 16.69 7.48 -12.37
N MET A 176 17.20 6.52 -11.59
CA MET A 176 17.00 5.10 -11.92
C MET A 176 15.55 4.66 -11.72
N GLU A 177 14.86 5.20 -10.71
CA GLU A 177 13.46 4.81 -10.43
C GLU A 177 12.51 5.46 -11.43
N VAL A 178 12.79 6.70 -11.83
CA VAL A 178 12.10 7.39 -12.91
C VAL A 178 12.25 6.64 -14.24
N LYS A 179 13.47 6.19 -14.58
CA LYS A 179 13.72 5.33 -15.75
C LYS A 179 12.97 4.00 -15.66
N MET A 180 12.92 3.40 -14.47
CA MET A 180 12.18 2.16 -14.22
C MET A 180 10.68 2.36 -14.38
N LEU A 181 10.12 3.46 -13.85
CA LEU A 181 8.71 3.82 -14.00
C LEU A 181 8.34 3.96 -15.47
N HIS A 182 9.16 4.64 -16.28
CA HIS A 182 8.93 4.74 -17.73
C HIS A 182 8.97 3.36 -18.41
N THR A 183 9.94 2.50 -18.07
CA THR A 183 9.95 1.11 -18.54
C THR A 183 8.66 0.37 -18.20
N LEU A 184 8.15 0.53 -16.97
CA LEU A 184 6.91 -0.13 -16.53
C LEU A 184 5.70 0.33 -17.36
N LEU A 185 5.57 1.63 -17.63
CA LEU A 185 4.50 2.15 -18.50
C LEU A 185 4.52 1.48 -19.89
N ARG A 186 5.71 1.21 -20.43
CA ARG A 186 5.87 0.48 -21.70
C ARG A 186 5.54 -1.01 -21.61
N CYS A 187 5.64 -1.63 -20.43
CA CYS A 187 5.27 -3.02 -20.21
C CYS A 187 3.74 -3.21 -20.16
N PHE A 188 2.97 -2.15 -19.90
CA PHE A 188 1.53 -2.19 -19.69
C PHE A 188 0.79 -1.33 -20.73
N PRO A 189 0.70 -1.77 -22.00
CA PRO A 189 0.22 -0.93 -23.10
C PRO A 189 -1.25 -0.50 -22.98
N ARG A 190 -2.05 -1.20 -22.17
CA ARG A 190 -3.49 -0.94 -21.96
C ARG A 190 -3.80 -0.34 -20.58
N LEU A 191 -2.79 0.20 -19.89
CA LEU A 191 -2.97 0.81 -18.58
C LEU A 191 -3.98 1.96 -18.64
N GLU A 192 -5.03 1.89 -17.82
CA GLU A 192 -6.11 2.87 -17.76
C GLU A 192 -5.98 3.83 -16.57
N THR A 193 -5.46 3.33 -15.45
CA THR A 193 -5.32 4.09 -14.21
C THR A 193 -3.92 3.89 -13.62
N LEU A 194 -3.24 4.99 -13.33
CA LEU A 194 -1.92 5.02 -12.70
C LEU A 194 -2.00 5.72 -11.35
N HIS A 195 -1.61 5.03 -10.29
CA HIS A 195 -1.40 5.62 -8.96
C HIS A 195 0.09 5.78 -8.70
N ILE A 196 0.49 6.97 -8.31
CA ILE A 196 1.87 7.29 -7.93
C ILE A 196 1.89 7.73 -6.47
N MET A 197 2.55 6.94 -5.63
CA MET A 197 2.90 7.31 -4.27
C MET A 197 4.33 7.86 -4.29
N SER A 198 4.43 9.19 -4.27
CA SER A 198 5.71 9.91 -4.25
C SER A 198 6.34 9.81 -2.87
N ILE A 199 7.56 9.31 -2.78
CA ILE A 199 8.35 9.35 -1.54
C ILE A 199 9.40 10.45 -1.67
N GLN A 200 9.57 11.22 -0.60
CA GLN A 200 10.67 12.17 -0.51
C GLN A 200 12.02 11.44 -0.46
N SER A 201 13.01 11.99 -1.17
CA SER A 201 14.40 11.62 -0.97
C SER A 201 14.99 12.45 0.17
N THR A 202 15.68 11.80 1.11
CA THR A 202 16.49 12.48 2.12
C THR A 202 17.86 12.92 1.58
N SER A 203 18.27 12.42 0.39
CA SER A 203 19.52 12.83 -0.26
C SER A 203 19.28 13.90 -1.35
N PRO A 204 20.20 14.87 -1.50
CA PRO A 204 20.13 15.95 -2.50
C PRO A 204 20.43 15.50 -3.94
N ASP A 205 20.44 14.19 -4.22
CA ASP A 205 20.70 13.64 -5.56
C ASP A 205 19.47 13.84 -6.47
N GLY A 206 19.26 15.07 -6.97
CA GLY A 206 18.07 15.38 -7.74
C GLY A 206 18.24 16.58 -8.65
N VAL A 207 19.13 16.51 -9.63
CA VAL A 207 19.33 17.60 -10.62
C VAL A 207 18.99 17.19 -12.07
N HIS A 208 18.67 15.93 -12.36
CA HIS A 208 18.54 15.45 -13.76
C HIS A 208 17.20 14.81 -14.17
N SER A 209 16.13 14.92 -13.35
CA SER A 209 14.83 14.35 -13.73
C SER A 209 14.14 15.11 -14.88
N ALA A 210 14.39 16.42 -15.02
CA ALA A 210 13.82 17.25 -16.08
C ALA A 210 14.27 16.79 -17.47
N GLU A 211 15.59 16.70 -17.69
CA GLU A 211 16.19 16.26 -18.96
C GLU A 211 15.70 14.87 -19.38
N PHE A 212 15.48 13.97 -18.40
CA PHE A 212 14.96 12.65 -18.67
C PHE A 212 13.54 12.72 -19.26
N TRP A 213 12.61 13.39 -18.59
CA TRP A 213 11.21 13.46 -19.04
C TRP A 213 11.05 14.21 -20.36
N GLU A 214 11.88 15.22 -20.61
CA GLU A 214 11.90 15.96 -21.87
C GLU A 214 12.37 15.09 -23.06
N SER A 215 13.34 14.21 -22.82
CA SER A 215 13.93 13.33 -23.84
C SER A 215 13.13 12.05 -24.08
N GLN A 216 12.22 11.67 -23.19
CA GLN A 216 11.46 10.43 -23.34
C GLN A 216 10.37 10.53 -24.39
N SER A 217 10.30 9.52 -25.25
CA SER A 217 9.15 9.32 -26.12
C SER A 217 7.91 8.92 -25.30
N SER A 218 6.74 9.21 -25.88
CA SER A 218 5.48 8.64 -25.42
C SER A 218 5.47 7.11 -25.56
N CYS A 219 4.44 6.48 -25.00
CA CYS A 219 4.16 5.04 -25.15
C CYS A 219 2.66 4.78 -25.28
N ASP A 220 2.30 3.60 -25.79
CA ASP A 220 0.94 3.24 -26.19
C ASP A 220 -0.11 3.51 -25.09
N CYS A 221 0.23 3.24 -23.83
CA CYS A 221 -0.70 3.45 -22.72
C CYS A 221 -1.02 4.92 -22.52
N LEU A 222 -0.03 5.82 -22.56
CA LEU A 222 -0.24 7.26 -22.45
C LEU A 222 -1.02 7.80 -23.64
N GLU A 223 -0.76 7.29 -24.85
CA GLU A 223 -1.41 7.82 -26.04
C GLU A 223 -2.87 7.42 -26.17
N SER A 224 -3.26 6.24 -25.68
CA SER A 224 -4.55 5.65 -26.07
C SER A 224 -5.37 5.03 -24.95
N HIS A 225 -4.81 4.82 -23.76
CA HIS A 225 -5.51 4.06 -22.70
C HIS A 225 -5.57 4.78 -21.34
N LEU A 226 -4.56 5.57 -20.97
CA LEU A 226 -4.47 6.18 -19.64
C LEU A 226 -5.51 7.29 -19.48
N LYS A 227 -6.55 7.02 -18.69
CA LYS A 227 -7.68 7.93 -18.42
C LYS A 227 -7.51 8.66 -17.09
N THR A 228 -6.84 8.03 -16.13
CA THR A 228 -6.77 8.50 -14.75
C THR A 228 -5.33 8.45 -14.23
N LEU A 229 -4.84 9.57 -13.71
CA LEU A 229 -3.62 9.65 -12.90
C LEU A 229 -4.03 10.04 -11.48
N VAL A 230 -3.53 9.34 -10.47
CA VAL A 230 -3.74 9.69 -9.06
C VAL A 230 -2.38 9.86 -8.37
N LEU A 231 -2.15 11.05 -7.83
CA LEU A 231 -0.95 11.37 -7.05
C LEU A 231 -1.29 11.27 -5.57
N HIS A 232 -0.67 10.30 -4.89
CA HIS A 232 -0.81 10.07 -3.46
C HIS A 232 0.26 10.80 -2.67
N GLY A 233 -0.16 11.58 -1.68
CA GLY A 233 0.73 12.39 -0.85
C GLY A 233 1.38 13.54 -1.61
N PHE A 234 0.68 14.11 -2.60
CA PHE A 234 1.20 15.19 -3.44
C PHE A 234 1.59 16.41 -2.62
N GLN A 235 2.77 16.98 -2.89
CA GLN A 235 3.31 18.12 -2.16
C GLN A 235 3.65 19.30 -3.07
N GLY A 236 3.57 19.14 -4.39
CA GLY A 236 3.94 20.18 -5.35
C GLY A 236 5.45 20.31 -5.51
N LEU A 237 6.21 19.25 -5.27
CA LEU A 237 7.66 19.25 -5.48
C LEU A 237 7.97 19.39 -6.98
N ASN A 238 9.09 20.01 -7.32
CA ASN A 238 9.48 20.20 -8.72
C ASN A 238 9.55 18.87 -9.50
N CYS A 239 10.02 17.78 -8.88
CA CYS A 239 10.04 16.46 -9.51
C CYS A 239 8.63 15.89 -9.77
N GLU A 240 7.65 16.19 -8.91
CA GLU A 240 6.25 15.81 -9.10
C GLU A 240 5.62 16.60 -10.25
N LEU A 241 5.90 17.91 -10.32
CA LEU A 241 5.43 18.78 -11.39
C LEU A 241 6.02 18.39 -12.75
N LEU A 242 7.31 18.05 -12.81
CA LEU A 242 7.95 17.57 -14.04
C LEU A 242 7.35 16.25 -14.53
N PHE A 243 7.09 15.31 -13.62
CA PHE A 243 6.41 14.06 -13.95
C PHE A 243 4.96 14.31 -14.40
N LEU A 244 4.23 15.18 -13.70
CA LEU A 244 2.87 15.56 -14.08
C LEU A 244 2.85 16.18 -15.47
N GLY A 245 3.75 17.13 -15.76
CA GLY A 245 3.91 17.73 -17.07
C GLY A 245 4.20 16.71 -18.18
N TYR A 246 5.02 15.68 -17.89
CA TYR A 246 5.25 14.57 -18.82
C TYR A 246 3.97 13.77 -19.11
N ILE A 247 3.21 13.40 -18.08
CA ILE A 247 1.95 12.66 -18.26
C ILE A 247 0.92 13.54 -18.97
N LEU A 248 0.80 14.81 -18.61
CA LEU A 248 -0.10 15.75 -19.27
C LEU A 248 0.27 15.95 -20.72
N LYS A 249 1.55 16.05 -21.09
CA LYS A 249 1.99 16.16 -22.48
C LYS A 249 1.66 14.91 -23.31
N ASN A 250 1.90 13.73 -22.78
CA ASN A 250 1.82 12.47 -23.54
C ASN A 250 0.47 11.74 -23.41
N GLY A 251 -0.27 12.01 -22.34
CA GLY A 251 -1.56 11.41 -21.96
C GLY A 251 -2.74 11.90 -22.78
N LYS A 252 -2.83 11.55 -24.06
CA LYS A 252 -3.80 12.15 -25.01
C LYS A 252 -5.27 11.88 -24.67
N VAL A 253 -5.55 10.83 -23.91
CA VAL A 253 -6.90 10.45 -23.47
C VAL A 253 -7.12 10.62 -21.98
N LEU A 254 -6.20 11.30 -21.29
CA LEU A 254 -6.28 11.56 -19.85
C LEU A 254 -7.48 12.48 -19.57
N LYS A 255 -8.34 12.06 -18.65
CA LYS A 255 -9.56 12.78 -18.27
C LYS A 255 -9.53 13.24 -16.82
N THR A 256 -8.83 12.52 -15.96
CA THR A 256 -8.91 12.73 -14.52
C THR A 256 -7.55 12.74 -13.86
N LEU A 257 -7.30 13.80 -13.09
CA LEU A 257 -6.19 13.93 -12.18
C LEU A 257 -6.74 13.86 -10.74
N GLY A 258 -6.46 12.78 -10.03
CA GLY A 258 -6.76 12.62 -8.62
C GLY A 258 -5.59 13.11 -7.77
N MET A 259 -5.89 13.90 -6.74
CA MET A 259 -4.88 14.35 -5.78
C MET A 259 -5.31 13.92 -4.37
N VAL A 260 -4.52 13.05 -3.75
CA VAL A 260 -4.65 12.73 -2.34
C VAL A 260 -3.63 13.57 -1.59
N CYS A 261 -4.07 14.63 -0.94
CA CYS A 261 -3.21 15.42 -0.06
C CYS A 261 -2.86 14.59 1.17
N ARG A 262 -1.64 14.75 1.70
CA ARG A 262 -1.33 14.24 3.04
C ARG A 262 -2.24 14.97 4.03
N ASP A 263 -3.01 14.24 4.81
CA ASP A 263 -3.51 14.78 6.07
C ASP A 263 -2.29 15.12 6.93
N SER A 264 -2.30 16.28 7.58
CA SER A 264 -1.18 16.82 8.37
C SER A 264 -0.76 15.96 9.57
N ASP A 265 -1.44 14.84 9.82
CA ASP A 265 -1.40 14.12 11.08
C ASP A 265 -0.69 12.75 10.99
N ASP A 266 -0.26 12.29 9.81
CA ASP A 266 0.47 11.02 9.64
C ASP A 266 2.00 11.17 9.76
N VAL A 267 2.46 11.88 10.80
CA VAL A 267 3.84 11.75 11.30
C VAL A 267 3.83 10.66 12.38
N VAL A 268 3.60 9.42 11.99
CA VAL A 268 4.05 8.28 12.80
C VAL A 268 5.51 8.08 12.45
N SER A 269 6.36 8.57 13.33
CA SER A 269 7.81 8.52 13.30
C SER A 269 8.37 7.22 12.70
N GLU A 270 8.92 7.28 11.49
CA GLU A 270 10.04 6.44 11.07
C GLU A 270 11.28 6.85 11.88
N ALA A 271 11.30 6.52 13.17
CA ALA A 271 12.48 6.60 14.02
C ALA A 271 12.23 5.79 15.30
N GLY A 272 12.30 4.48 15.18
CA GLY A 272 12.32 3.57 16.32
C GLY A 272 13.13 2.34 15.96
N ARG A 273 14.46 2.44 16.10
CA ARG A 273 15.35 1.26 16.10
C ARG A 273 14.83 0.28 17.14
N MET A 274 14.20 -0.81 16.72
CA MET A 274 14.05 -1.98 17.58
C MET A 274 15.30 -2.85 17.38
N SER A 275 16.40 -2.44 18.03
CA SER A 275 17.54 -3.32 18.21
C SER A 275 17.16 -4.34 19.29
N CYS A 276 16.75 -5.54 18.87
CA CYS A 276 16.69 -6.69 19.75
C CYS A 276 18.13 -7.16 20.01
N SER A 277 18.79 -6.58 21.01
CA SER A 277 20.00 -7.18 21.58
C SER A 277 19.61 -8.04 22.78
N VAL A 278 19.74 -9.35 22.60
CA VAL A 278 19.82 -10.34 23.67
C VAL A 278 21.05 -10.00 24.51
N GLY A 279 20.86 -9.67 25.77
CA GLY A 279 21.91 -9.52 26.76
C GLY A 279 21.88 -10.68 27.74
N GLU A 280 22.73 -11.68 27.50
CA GLU A 280 23.20 -12.59 28.54
C GLU A 280 24.18 -11.86 29.48
N GLY A 281 24.11 -12.20 30.77
CA GLY A 281 25.23 -12.14 31.72
C GLY A 281 25.67 -10.77 32.21
N ASP A 282 25.36 -10.44 33.47
CA ASP A 282 26.35 -10.49 34.56
C ASP A 282 25.80 -9.88 35.87
N ALA A 283 25.99 -10.62 36.96
CA ALA A 283 25.81 -10.13 38.33
C ALA A 283 26.99 -9.20 38.73
N PRO A 284 26.86 -8.36 39.79
CA PRO A 284 27.16 -8.91 41.12
C PRO A 284 26.44 -8.26 42.33
N SER A 285 26.24 -9.13 43.34
CA SER A 285 26.38 -8.95 44.81
C SER A 285 25.81 -7.76 45.60
N GLY A 286 25.03 -8.13 46.64
CA GLY A 286 24.87 -7.44 47.93
C GLY A 286 23.40 -7.14 48.26
N GLY A 287 22.76 -7.57 49.35
CA GLY A 287 23.12 -8.39 50.50
C GLY A 287 22.07 -8.17 51.61
N SER A 288 21.40 -9.24 52.07
CA SER A 288 20.57 -9.38 53.30
C SER A 288 19.32 -8.47 53.43
N SER A 289 18.21 -8.78 54.11
CA SER A 289 17.90 -9.71 55.21
C SER A 289 16.36 -9.74 55.43
N GLY A 290 15.80 -10.90 55.85
CA GLY A 290 14.51 -11.08 56.58
C GLY A 290 13.22 -10.87 55.78
N SER A 291 12.35 -11.85 55.53
CA SER A 291 11.54 -12.74 56.39
C SER A 291 10.05 -12.39 56.26
N ASP A 292 9.27 -13.37 55.80
CA ASP A 292 7.84 -13.68 56.01
C ASP A 292 6.77 -12.57 56.04
N ASP A 293 5.83 -12.60 55.08
CA ASP A 293 4.44 -13.08 55.27
C ASP A 293 3.43 -12.50 54.25
N VAL A 294 2.42 -13.32 53.94
CA VAL A 294 1.26 -13.07 53.08
C VAL A 294 0.12 -12.50 53.92
N VAL A 295 -0.49 -11.34 53.59
CA VAL A 295 -1.93 -11.06 53.85
C VAL A 295 -2.48 -10.00 52.87
N VAL A 296 -3.72 -10.25 52.45
CA VAL A 296 -4.62 -9.48 51.59
C VAL A 296 -5.69 -8.75 52.46
N GLU A 297 -6.23 -7.63 51.95
CA GLU A 297 -7.38 -6.80 52.45
C GLU A 297 -7.08 -5.86 53.64
N GLY A 298 -7.63 -4.65 53.79
CA GLY A 298 -8.66 -3.84 53.12
C GLY A 298 -8.64 -2.43 53.78
N GLY A 299 -9.31 -1.42 53.20
CA GLY A 299 -9.33 -0.01 53.69
C GLY A 299 -10.05 0.20 55.05
N PRO A 300 -10.58 1.40 55.40
CA PRO A 300 -10.50 2.74 54.78
C PRO A 300 -10.29 3.90 55.84
N VAL A 301 -10.50 5.15 55.38
CA VAL A 301 -11.04 6.33 56.10
C VAL A 301 -10.08 7.40 56.71
N SER A 302 -10.21 8.61 56.11
CA SER A 302 -10.28 9.98 56.68
C SER A 302 -9.18 10.55 57.58
N GLY A 303 -8.77 11.79 57.26
CA GLY A 303 -8.19 12.71 58.24
C GLY A 303 -7.68 14.01 57.61
N SER A 304 -8.34 15.12 57.94
CA SER A 304 -8.17 16.46 57.38
C SER A 304 -7.13 17.32 58.12
N ALA A 305 -6.61 18.32 57.40
CA ALA A 305 -6.17 19.66 57.83
C ALA A 305 -4.85 19.90 58.61
N GLY A 306 -4.23 21.04 58.28
CA GLY A 306 -3.17 21.74 59.02
C GLY A 306 -1.95 22.06 58.15
N GLU A 307 -1.97 23.11 57.35
CA GLU A 307 -1.44 24.46 57.65
C GLU A 307 0.09 24.52 57.84
N GLY A 308 0.75 25.35 57.03
CA GLY A 308 2.17 25.66 57.13
C GLY A 308 2.69 26.53 55.99
N ASN A 309 2.37 27.82 56.02
CA ASN A 309 3.01 28.91 55.26
C ASN A 309 4.54 28.90 55.42
N VAL A 310 5.31 29.23 54.37
CA VAL A 310 6.18 30.43 54.35
C VAL A 310 6.45 30.89 52.90
N SER A 311 6.42 32.21 52.72
CA SER A 311 6.52 33.00 51.48
C SER A 311 7.94 33.19 50.93
N SER A 312 8.01 33.56 49.64
CA SER A 312 8.74 34.70 49.02
C SER A 312 9.20 34.31 47.61
N GLY A 313 9.11 35.12 46.56
CA GLY A 313 8.64 36.49 46.35
C GLY A 313 8.81 36.89 44.87
N GLY A 314 8.20 38.02 44.49
CA GLY A 314 8.44 38.81 43.24
C GLY A 314 7.83 38.22 41.97
N SER A 315 6.70 38.70 41.42
CA SER A 315 6.29 40.02 40.91
C SER A 315 7.07 40.55 39.70
N THR A 316 6.37 40.60 38.55
CA THR A 316 6.25 41.67 37.52
C THR A 316 5.56 41.01 36.30
N GLY A 317 4.30 41.30 35.93
CA GLY A 317 3.78 42.55 35.33
C GLY A 317 4.37 42.73 33.92
N SER A 318 3.66 42.70 32.78
CA SER A 318 2.37 43.34 32.43
C SER A 318 1.87 42.93 31.02
N HIS A 319 0.54 42.93 30.84
CA HIS A 319 -0.29 43.46 29.72
C HIS A 319 0.42 44.02 28.46
N ASP A 320 -0.09 44.00 27.22
CA ASP A 320 -1.36 43.68 26.53
C ASP A 320 -1.03 43.62 25.01
N VAL A 321 -1.95 43.16 24.17
CA VAL A 321 -2.47 43.85 22.94
C VAL A 321 -3.00 42.85 21.92
N VAL A 322 -4.31 42.99 21.68
CA VAL A 322 -5.12 42.43 20.60
C VAL A 322 -4.77 43.09 19.27
N MET A 323 -4.72 42.31 18.18
CA MET A 323 -5.08 42.80 16.84
C MET A 323 -5.78 41.67 16.08
N GLU A 324 -7.05 41.92 15.77
CA GLU A 324 -7.85 41.16 14.81
C GLU A 324 -7.30 41.27 13.39
N GLY A 325 -7.45 40.19 12.62
CA GLY A 325 -7.41 40.20 11.16
C GLY A 325 -8.50 39.28 10.63
N GLY A 326 -9.61 39.86 10.16
CA GLY A 326 -10.76 39.16 9.63
C GLY A 326 -10.52 38.43 8.29
N PRO A 327 -11.51 37.65 7.81
CA PRO A 327 -11.35 36.70 6.72
C PRO A 327 -11.53 37.36 5.35
N VAL A 328 -10.69 36.96 4.38
CA VAL A 328 -10.85 37.34 2.97
C VAL A 328 -11.92 36.45 2.33
N SER A 329 -12.99 37.10 1.85
CA SER A 329 -14.08 36.51 1.09
C SER A 329 -13.63 36.14 -0.32
N GLY A 330 -13.87 34.90 -0.73
CA GLY A 330 -13.88 34.45 -2.13
C GLY A 330 -15.19 33.71 -2.39
N SER A 331 -16.00 34.22 -3.30
CA SER A 331 -17.33 33.73 -3.65
C SER A 331 -17.26 32.37 -4.36
N VAL A 332 -17.96 31.38 -3.81
CA VAL A 332 -18.30 30.12 -4.49
C VAL A 332 -19.55 30.39 -5.33
N SER A 333 -19.44 30.23 -6.65
CA SER A 333 -20.60 30.11 -7.51
C SER A 333 -20.88 28.62 -7.71
N GLU A 334 -22.01 28.16 -7.16
CA GLU A 334 -22.62 26.88 -7.56
C GLU A 334 -23.16 27.06 -8.98
N GLY A 335 -22.59 26.30 -9.93
CA GLY A 335 -23.05 26.26 -11.31
C GLY A 335 -23.48 24.84 -11.66
N ASP A 336 -24.79 24.67 -11.87
CA ASP A 336 -25.39 23.45 -12.42
C ASP A 336 -24.74 23.04 -13.76
N ALA A 337 -24.69 21.73 -13.97
CA ALA A 337 -24.15 21.12 -15.18
C ALA A 337 -24.94 21.52 -16.45
N PRO A 338 -24.27 21.81 -17.58
CA PRO A 338 -24.93 21.76 -18.88
C PRO A 338 -24.51 20.51 -19.65
N SER A 339 -25.53 19.75 -20.05
CA SER A 339 -25.55 18.87 -21.21
C SER A 339 -25.26 19.67 -22.49
N GLY A 340 -24.29 19.24 -23.29
CA GLY A 340 -24.07 19.82 -24.62
C GLY A 340 -22.66 19.56 -25.16
N GLY A 341 -22.58 18.81 -26.25
CA GLY A 341 -21.35 18.37 -26.89
C GLY A 341 -20.44 19.52 -27.33
N GLY A 342 -19.20 19.49 -26.83
CA GLY A 342 -18.04 20.08 -27.47
C GLY A 342 -17.00 18.96 -27.61
N THR A 343 -16.31 18.93 -28.73
CA THR A 343 -15.18 18.03 -29.03
C THR A 343 -14.07 18.22 -27.98
N GLY A 344 -14.22 17.55 -26.84
CA GLY A 344 -13.40 17.74 -25.65
C GLY A 344 -12.20 16.81 -25.63
N SER A 345 -11.07 17.26 -26.18
CA SER A 345 -9.78 16.59 -25.97
C SER A 345 -8.85 17.35 -25.02
N ASP A 346 -9.30 18.48 -24.45
CA ASP A 346 -8.41 19.41 -23.73
C ASP A 346 -8.84 19.77 -22.30
N VAL A 347 -9.96 19.18 -21.82
CA VAL A 347 -10.46 19.41 -20.47
C VAL A 347 -10.05 18.26 -19.56
N ILE A 348 -9.36 18.59 -18.48
CA ILE A 348 -8.97 17.64 -17.44
C ILE A 348 -9.74 17.97 -16.16
N TYR A 349 -10.29 16.93 -15.52
CA TYR A 349 -10.96 17.05 -14.23
C TYR A 349 -9.95 16.80 -13.12
N VAL A 350 -9.64 17.84 -12.35
CA VAL A 350 -8.82 17.70 -11.14
C VAL A 350 -9.76 17.44 -9.97
N CYS A 351 -9.60 16.28 -9.34
CA CYS A 351 -10.49 15.79 -8.31
C CYS A 351 -9.71 15.61 -7.00
N PRO A 352 -10.24 16.12 -5.87
CA PRO A 352 -9.82 15.61 -4.57
C PRO A 352 -10.07 14.11 -4.52
N ALA A 353 -9.04 13.35 -4.13
CA ALA A 353 -9.13 11.92 -3.93
C ALA A 353 -9.00 11.62 -2.44
N SER A 354 -9.84 10.72 -1.94
CA SER A 354 -9.66 10.19 -0.58
C SER A 354 -8.97 8.83 -0.68
N PRO A 355 -7.97 8.56 0.18
CA PRO A 355 -7.42 7.22 0.25
C PRO A 355 -8.56 6.30 0.67
N SER A 356 -8.79 5.25 -0.11
CA SER A 356 -9.79 4.22 0.21
C SER A 356 -9.13 2.91 0.58
N TRP A 357 -7.82 2.95 0.83
CA TRP A 357 -7.08 1.76 1.19
C TRP A 357 -7.61 1.17 2.49
N SER A 358 -8.20 -0.01 2.36
CA SER A 358 -8.54 -0.88 3.47
C SER A 358 -8.34 -2.32 3.01
N PHE A 359 -8.10 -3.21 3.97
CA PHE A 359 -7.97 -4.63 3.66
C PHE A 359 -9.21 -5.16 2.91
N GLN A 360 -10.40 -4.69 3.29
CA GLN A 360 -11.64 -5.09 2.64
C GLN A 360 -11.75 -4.56 1.21
N ASN A 361 -11.39 -3.30 0.95
CA ASN A 361 -11.47 -2.73 -0.40
C ASN A 361 -10.42 -3.33 -1.36
N ALA A 362 -9.25 -3.70 -0.82
CA ALA A 362 -8.20 -4.38 -1.57
C ALA A 362 -8.70 -5.72 -2.16
N ILE A 363 -9.46 -6.46 -1.37
CA ILE A 363 -9.92 -7.81 -1.73
C ILE A 363 -11.34 -7.87 -2.30
N ASP A 364 -12.12 -6.81 -2.15
CA ASP A 364 -13.47 -6.70 -2.71
C ASP A 364 -13.41 -6.53 -4.23
N LEU A 365 -13.69 -7.63 -4.93
CA LEU A 365 -13.69 -7.71 -6.39
C LEU A 365 -14.76 -6.84 -7.07
N SER A 366 -15.72 -6.28 -6.31
CA SER A 366 -16.71 -5.33 -6.81
C SER A 366 -16.19 -3.88 -6.86
N VAL A 367 -15.13 -3.56 -6.11
CA VAL A 367 -14.52 -2.23 -6.10
C VAL A 367 -13.61 -2.07 -7.32
N GLU A 368 -13.92 -1.16 -8.24
CA GLU A 368 -13.12 -0.98 -9.47
C GLU A 368 -11.68 -0.55 -9.18
N ASP A 369 -11.50 0.48 -8.34
CA ASP A 369 -10.20 1.01 -7.92
C ASP A 369 -10.03 0.81 -6.40
N PRO A 370 -9.16 -0.13 -5.96
CA PRO A 370 -8.97 -0.41 -4.55
C PRO A 370 -8.15 0.64 -3.81
N PHE A 371 -7.51 1.59 -4.52
CA PHE A 371 -6.53 2.50 -3.94
C PHE A 371 -7.12 3.85 -3.51
N CYS A 372 -8.10 4.39 -4.25
CA CYS A 372 -8.74 5.65 -3.88
C CYS A 372 -10.19 5.77 -4.34
N VAL A 373 -10.91 6.72 -3.73
CA VAL A 373 -12.21 7.20 -4.22
C VAL A 373 -12.06 8.64 -4.70
N LEU A 374 -12.31 8.86 -5.99
CA LEU A 374 -12.29 10.17 -6.63
C LEU A 374 -13.58 10.94 -6.30
N ARG A 375 -13.46 12.10 -5.63
CA ARG A 375 -14.61 12.96 -5.30
C ARG A 375 -14.99 13.86 -6.49
N ARG A 376 -15.56 13.26 -7.53
CA ARG A 376 -15.94 13.95 -8.78
C ARG A 376 -16.89 15.13 -8.58
N ALA A 377 -17.72 15.11 -7.53
CA ALA A 377 -18.61 16.22 -7.19
C ALA A 377 -17.87 17.50 -6.77
N ARG A 378 -16.61 17.40 -6.35
CA ARG A 378 -15.73 18.53 -6.01
C ARG A 378 -14.65 18.76 -7.05
N ALA A 379 -14.81 18.18 -8.25
CA ALA A 379 -13.85 18.33 -9.31
C ALA A 379 -13.94 19.74 -9.91
N TRP A 380 -12.78 20.33 -10.20
CA TRP A 380 -12.71 21.51 -11.04
C TRP A 380 -12.16 21.13 -12.42
N ARG A 381 -12.56 21.91 -13.42
CA ARG A 381 -12.05 21.77 -14.79
C ARG A 381 -10.80 22.60 -14.93
N ALA A 382 -9.76 22.01 -15.48
CA ALA A 382 -8.56 22.71 -15.91
C ALA A 382 -8.38 22.48 -17.42
N SER A 383 -7.90 23.49 -18.13
CA SER A 383 -7.32 23.28 -19.45
C SER A 383 -6.05 22.46 -19.32
N ARG A 384 -5.76 21.58 -20.27
CA ARG A 384 -4.51 20.82 -20.31
C ARG A 384 -3.26 21.70 -20.40
N ALA A 385 -3.41 22.95 -20.84
CA ALA A 385 -2.34 23.95 -20.84
C ALA A 385 -2.17 24.67 -19.48
N GLU A 386 -3.16 24.57 -18.59
CA GLU A 386 -3.21 25.21 -17.27
C GLU A 386 -3.00 24.22 -16.11
N ALA A 387 -3.25 22.93 -16.34
CA ALA A 387 -2.97 21.80 -15.46
C ALA A 387 -1.49 21.40 -15.52
#